data_AF-A0A959B7B1-F1
#
_entry.id   AF-A0A959B7B1-F1
#
_cell.length_a   1.000
_cell.length_b   1.000
_cell.length_c   1.000
_cell.angle_alpha   90.00
_cell.angle_beta   90.00
_cell.angle_gamma   90.00
#
_symmetry.space_group_name_H-M   'P 1'
#
loop_
_entity.id
_entity.type
_entity.pdbx_description
1 polymer ?
#
loop_
_entity_poly.entity_id
_entity_poly.type
_entity_poly.pdbx_seq_one_letter_code
_entity_poly.pdbx_strand_id
1 'polypeptide(L)'
;MKRSVALYCLLVFGLFSSLRSFGQKDLFDGLLDREEPEFHTTILPSEEDGVVRLAVYFTHSKMSAIEASFWIKDHGSNLMGDGKQRLVRGLQQMGNRQQDTLTITGLSDRHFYSIGLDYRNASAANRKFNSRVLQEGYFYTFPEKAEPVASALDRNPKP
;
A
#
# COMPACT_ATOMS: atom_id res chain seq x y z
N MET A 1 43.83 -41.91 45.28
CA MET A 1 42.47 -41.32 45.22
C MET A 1 42.53 -39.79 45.08
N LYS A 2 42.88 -39.20 43.92
CA LYS A 2 42.84 -37.73 43.72
C LYS A 2 42.61 -37.28 42.26
N ARG A 3 42.11 -38.16 41.37
CA ARG A 3 41.93 -37.81 39.94
C ARG A 3 40.46 -37.79 39.47
N SER A 4 39.51 -38.25 40.27
CA SER A 4 38.11 -38.38 39.84
C SER A 4 37.26 -37.13 40.09
N VAL A 5 37.63 -36.25 41.03
CA VAL A 5 36.78 -35.08 41.38
C VAL A 5 36.87 -33.97 40.33
N ALA A 6 38.04 -33.79 39.69
CA ALA A 6 38.24 -32.75 38.68
C ALA A 6 37.43 -32.99 37.39
N LEU A 7 37.18 -34.26 37.03
CA LEU A 7 36.39 -34.60 35.84
C LEU A 7 34.89 -34.33 36.03
N TYR A 8 34.38 -34.50 37.25
CA TYR A 8 32.95 -34.23 37.53
C TYR A 8 32.64 -32.73 37.52
N CYS A 9 33.55 -31.87 37.97
CA CYS A 9 33.33 -30.42 37.92
C CYS A 9 33.28 -29.85 36.49
N LEU A 10 34.08 -30.40 35.56
CA LEU A 10 34.07 -29.98 34.15
C LEU A 10 32.81 -30.43 33.40
N LEU A 11 32.28 -31.62 33.72
CA LEU A 11 31.02 -32.10 33.14
C LEU A 11 29.80 -31.30 33.64
N VAL A 12 29.80 -30.84 34.89
CA VAL A 12 28.71 -30.00 35.43
C VAL A 12 28.77 -28.58 34.84
N PHE A 13 29.95 -27.99 34.65
CA PHE A 13 30.05 -26.66 34.02
C PHE A 13 29.72 -26.65 32.50
N GLY A 14 29.95 -27.77 31.81
CA GLY A 14 29.55 -27.95 30.40
C GLY A 14 28.04 -28.14 30.20
N LEU A 15 27.32 -28.63 31.21
CA LEU A 15 25.86 -28.83 31.18
C LEU A 15 25.05 -27.58 31.55
N PHE A 16 25.66 -26.60 32.25
CA PHE A 16 25.00 -25.33 32.57
C PHE A 16 25.28 -24.19 31.56
N SER A 17 26.23 -24.36 30.65
CA SER A 17 26.56 -23.36 29.62
C SER A 17 25.72 -23.46 28.35
N SER A 18 25.00 -24.56 28.13
CA SER A 18 24.09 -24.76 26.99
C SER A 18 22.65 -24.29 27.23
N LEU A 19 22.31 -23.84 28.44
CA LEU A 19 20.95 -23.39 28.81
C LEU A 19 20.75 -21.87 28.81
N ARG A 20 21.70 -21.09 28.28
CA ARG A 20 21.58 -19.61 28.21
C ARG A 20 21.76 -19.05 26.79
N SER A 21 20.98 -19.53 25.81
CA SER A 21 20.95 -18.85 24.50
C SER A 21 19.69 -19.02 23.64
N PHE A 22 18.54 -19.42 24.19
CA PHE A 22 17.28 -19.39 23.44
C PHE A 22 16.15 -18.95 24.36
N GLY A 23 15.76 -17.67 24.27
CA GLY A 23 14.60 -17.14 25.00
C GLY A 23 14.65 -15.65 25.36
N GLN A 24 15.75 -14.93 25.08
CA GLN A 24 15.86 -13.50 25.37
C GLN A 24 15.73 -12.59 24.13
N LYS A 25 15.26 -13.12 23.00
CA LYS A 25 14.86 -12.32 21.83
C LYS A 25 13.39 -11.88 21.90
N ASP A 26 12.53 -12.67 22.53
CA ASP A 26 11.08 -12.42 22.50
C ASP A 26 10.62 -11.32 23.48
N LEU A 27 11.44 -10.95 24.47
CA LEU A 27 11.14 -9.87 25.44
C LEU A 27 11.37 -8.45 24.89
N PHE A 28 12.13 -8.30 23.80
CA PHE A 28 12.37 -7.02 23.14
C PHE A 28 11.56 -6.83 21.85
N ASP A 29 10.94 -7.89 21.32
CA ASP A 29 10.18 -7.85 20.06
C ASP A 29 8.87 -7.04 20.18
N GLY A 30 8.40 -6.78 21.39
CA GLY A 30 7.23 -5.92 21.66
C GLY A 30 7.58 -4.49 22.08
N LEU A 31 8.86 -4.13 22.24
CA LEU A 31 9.27 -2.79 22.74
C LEU A 31 9.81 -1.87 21.64
N LEU A 32 9.98 -2.42 20.43
CA LEU A 32 10.25 -1.66 19.21
C LEU A 32 8.98 -1.75 18.38
N ASP A 33 7.98 -0.94 18.70
CA ASP A 33 6.82 -0.74 17.83
C ASP A 33 7.34 -0.53 16.41
N ARG A 34 7.14 -1.53 15.55
CA ARG A 34 7.31 -1.39 14.12
C ARG A 34 6.17 -0.52 13.66
N GLU A 35 6.37 0.78 13.80
CA GLU A 35 5.54 1.78 13.16
C GLU A 35 5.43 1.42 11.68
N GLU A 36 4.21 1.17 11.22
CA GLU A 36 3.95 0.97 9.80
C GLU A 36 3.76 2.35 9.15
N PRO A 37 4.14 2.53 7.87
CA PRO A 37 3.86 3.78 7.20
C PRO A 37 2.35 3.98 7.11
N GLU A 38 1.91 5.19 7.46
CA GLU A 38 0.54 5.61 7.27
C GLU A 38 0.40 6.19 5.87
N PHE A 39 -0.57 5.70 5.10
CA PHE A 39 -0.81 6.15 3.74
C PHE A 39 -2.06 7.01 3.68
N HIS A 40 -1.95 8.12 2.96
CA HIS A 40 -3.03 9.06 2.74
C HIS A 40 -3.32 9.13 1.26
N THR A 41 -4.60 9.04 0.89
CA THR A 41 -5.01 9.08 -0.52
C THR A 41 -6.20 9.98 -0.74
N THR A 42 -6.21 10.62 -1.90
CA THR A 42 -7.34 11.40 -2.41
C THR A 42 -7.56 11.03 -3.87
N ILE A 43 -8.79 10.66 -4.22
CA ILE A 43 -9.17 10.45 -5.62
C ILE A 43 -9.63 11.78 -6.20
N LEU A 44 -8.99 12.17 -7.29
CA LEU A 44 -9.26 13.38 -8.04
C LEU A 44 -9.99 12.98 -9.34
N PRO A 45 -11.14 13.60 -9.64
CA PRO A 45 -11.87 13.30 -10.87
C PRO A 45 -11.08 13.69 -12.12
N SER A 46 -11.37 13.00 -13.22
CA SER A 46 -10.92 13.35 -14.56
C SER A 46 -12.13 13.73 -15.41
N GLU A 47 -11.92 14.55 -16.44
CA GLU A 47 -12.94 14.84 -17.46
C GLU A 47 -13.05 13.69 -18.48
N GLU A 48 -12.09 12.77 -18.48
CA GLU A 48 -12.04 11.62 -19.39
C GLU A 48 -12.79 10.41 -18.81
N ASP A 49 -13.63 9.79 -19.65
CA ASP A 49 -14.34 8.55 -19.35
C ASP A 49 -13.32 7.42 -19.02
N GLY A 50 -13.56 6.71 -17.93
CA GLY A 50 -12.72 5.62 -17.46
C GLY A 50 -11.40 6.04 -16.84
N VAL A 51 -11.23 7.32 -16.47
CA VAL A 51 -9.99 7.87 -15.91
C VAL A 51 -10.22 8.56 -14.58
N VAL A 52 -9.31 8.32 -13.63
CA VAL A 52 -9.18 9.11 -12.39
C VAL A 52 -7.71 9.36 -12.07
N ARG A 53 -7.45 10.32 -11.20
CA ARG A 53 -6.11 10.57 -10.64
C ARG A 53 -6.12 10.23 -9.16
N LEU A 54 -5.14 9.48 -8.69
CA LEU A 54 -4.94 9.21 -7.28
C LEU A 54 -3.76 10.06 -6.79
N ALA A 55 -4.03 11.00 -5.90
CA ALA A 55 -3.00 11.66 -5.12
C ALA A 55 -2.69 10.81 -3.88
N VAL A 56 -1.42 10.53 -3.63
CA VAL A 56 -0.99 9.67 -2.54
C VAL A 56 0.30 10.21 -1.93
N TYR A 57 0.38 10.17 -0.60
CA TYR A 57 1.62 10.31 0.14
C TYR A 57 1.59 9.37 1.34
N PHE A 58 2.76 9.15 1.95
CA PHE A 58 2.83 8.42 3.21
C PHE A 58 3.53 9.24 4.28
N THR A 59 3.25 8.92 5.54
CA THR A 59 3.97 9.44 6.68
C THR A 59 4.56 8.31 7.52
N HIS A 60 5.73 8.58 8.09
CA HIS A 60 6.42 7.68 9.01
C HIS A 60 7.45 8.48 9.82
N SER A 61 7.74 8.08 11.06
CA SER A 61 8.74 8.77 11.90
C SER A 61 10.19 8.64 11.40
N LYS A 62 10.61 7.42 11.05
CA LYS A 62 11.99 7.05 10.70
C LYS A 62 12.27 6.81 9.21
N MET A 63 11.30 6.35 8.42
CA MET A 63 11.51 6.06 7.00
C MET A 63 11.46 7.34 6.18
N SER A 64 12.52 7.63 5.43
CA SER A 64 12.59 8.78 4.52
C SER A 64 12.01 8.48 3.14
N ALA A 65 12.05 7.21 2.72
CA ALA A 65 11.51 6.76 1.45
C ALA A 65 11.10 5.29 1.50
N ILE A 66 10.18 4.92 0.60
CA ILE A 66 9.79 3.54 0.32
C ILE A 66 9.89 3.29 -1.18
N GLU A 67 9.99 2.02 -1.57
CA GLU A 67 9.69 1.60 -2.94
C GLU A 67 8.28 1.02 -2.97
N ALA A 68 7.44 1.48 -3.88
CA ALA A 68 6.05 1.07 -3.99
C ALA A 68 5.64 0.79 -5.43
N SER A 69 4.77 -0.20 -5.63
CA SER A 69 4.05 -0.44 -6.88
C SER A 69 2.56 -0.39 -6.62
N PHE A 70 1.80 0.23 -7.51
CA PHE A 70 0.37 0.48 -7.33
C PHE A 70 -0.46 -0.49 -8.14
N TRP A 71 -1.54 -0.97 -7.55
CA TRP A 71 -2.46 -1.88 -8.18
C TRP A 71 -3.91 -1.45 -7.97
N ILE A 72 -4.78 -1.94 -8.85
CA ILE A 72 -6.22 -1.77 -8.77
C ILE A 72 -6.92 -3.10 -9.01
N LYS A 73 -8.04 -3.32 -8.33
CA LYS A 73 -8.91 -4.49 -8.49
C LYS A 73 -10.33 -4.02 -8.78
N ASP A 74 -10.93 -4.57 -9.84
CA ASP A 74 -12.33 -4.34 -10.21
C ASP A 74 -13.22 -5.39 -9.52
N HIS A 75 -14.26 -4.96 -8.81
CA HIS A 75 -15.23 -5.85 -8.14
C HIS A 75 -16.58 -5.92 -8.87
N GLY A 76 -16.67 -5.37 -10.08
CA GLY A 76 -17.89 -5.28 -10.85
C GLY A 76 -18.89 -4.29 -10.25
N SER A 77 -20.14 -4.39 -10.68
CA SER A 77 -21.22 -3.47 -10.31
C SER A 77 -21.89 -3.76 -8.96
N ASN A 78 -21.48 -4.81 -8.25
CA ASN A 78 -22.16 -5.30 -7.04
C ASN A 78 -21.23 -5.72 -5.90
N LEU A 79 -19.95 -5.30 -5.90
CA LEU A 79 -18.94 -5.62 -4.87
C LEU A 79 -18.66 -7.12 -4.65
N MET A 80 -19.20 -8.00 -5.49
CA MET A 80 -19.03 -9.45 -5.40
C MET A 80 -18.01 -9.99 -6.41
N GLY A 81 -17.48 -9.14 -7.28
CA GLY A 81 -16.55 -9.54 -8.32
C GLY A 81 -15.22 -10.03 -7.76
N ASP A 82 -14.73 -11.14 -8.31
CA ASP A 82 -13.40 -11.70 -8.05
C ASP A 82 -12.34 -11.11 -9.00
N GLY A 83 -12.59 -9.91 -9.53
CA GLY A 83 -11.82 -9.37 -10.65
C GLY A 83 -10.33 -9.35 -10.39
N LYS A 84 -9.55 -9.49 -11.47
CA LYS A 84 -8.10 -9.64 -11.35
C LYS A 84 -7.46 -8.32 -10.92
N GLN A 85 -6.54 -8.41 -9.97
CA GLN A 85 -5.66 -7.30 -9.63
C GLN A 85 -4.80 -6.95 -10.85
N ARG A 86 -4.81 -5.67 -11.23
CA ARG A 86 -4.03 -5.11 -12.33
C ARG A 86 -3.04 -4.08 -11.79
N LEU A 87 -1.81 -4.12 -12.31
CA LEU A 87 -0.80 -3.12 -12.04
C LEU A 87 -1.19 -1.78 -12.70
N VAL A 88 -1.20 -0.71 -11.92
CA VAL A 88 -1.39 0.67 -12.39
C VAL A 88 -0.04 1.33 -12.64
N ARG A 89 0.90 1.16 -11.70
CA ARG A 89 2.24 1.71 -11.78
C ARG A 89 3.23 0.68 -11.22
N GLY A 90 4.31 0.45 -11.96
CA GLY A 90 5.42 -0.38 -11.51
C GLY A 90 6.17 0.22 -10.32
N LEU A 91 7.25 -0.44 -9.92
CA LEU A 91 8.04 -0.02 -8.75
C LEU A 91 8.56 1.41 -8.92
N GLN A 92 8.24 2.29 -7.98
CA GLN A 92 8.75 3.66 -7.90
C GLN A 92 9.16 4.00 -6.48
N GLN A 93 10.14 4.89 -6.33
CA GLN A 93 10.51 5.41 -5.03
C GLN A 93 9.56 6.54 -4.64
N MET A 94 9.01 6.48 -3.43
CA MET A 94 8.17 7.53 -2.84
C MET A 94 8.88 8.12 -1.63
N GLY A 95 8.87 9.45 -1.51
CA GLY A 95 9.41 10.16 -0.35
C GLY A 95 8.38 10.33 0.78
N ASN A 96 8.87 10.34 2.02
CA ASN A 96 8.03 10.62 3.19
C ASN A 96 7.47 12.04 3.12
N ARG A 97 6.15 12.19 3.30
CA ARG A 97 5.38 13.45 3.13
C ARG A 97 5.48 14.06 1.73
N GLN A 98 5.96 13.32 0.74
CA GLN A 98 5.97 13.75 -0.66
C GLN A 98 4.73 13.21 -1.35
N GLN A 99 3.93 14.11 -1.94
CA GLN A 99 2.76 13.73 -2.71
C GLN A 99 3.14 13.34 -4.13
N ASP A 100 2.75 12.13 -4.50
CA ASP A 100 2.77 11.66 -5.87
C ASP A 100 1.34 11.62 -6.42
N THR A 101 1.20 11.81 -7.73
CA THR A 101 -0.08 11.68 -8.42
C THR A 101 0.05 10.68 -9.55
N LEU A 102 -0.86 9.71 -9.58
CA LEU A 102 -0.88 8.65 -10.59
C LEU A 102 -2.23 8.62 -11.29
N THR A 103 -2.19 8.44 -12.62
CA THR A 103 -3.39 8.30 -13.45
C THR A 103 -3.78 6.84 -13.51
N ILE A 104 -5.03 6.55 -13.15
CA ILE A 104 -5.65 5.24 -13.28
C ILE A 104 -6.60 5.33 -14.48
N THR A 105 -6.41 4.46 -15.46
CA THR A 105 -7.23 4.40 -16.68
C THR A 105 -7.93 3.05 -16.82
N GLY A 106 -8.92 2.98 -17.70
CA GLY A 106 -9.65 1.75 -18.01
C GLY A 106 -10.65 1.35 -16.92
N LEU A 107 -11.26 2.34 -16.26
CA LEU A 107 -12.37 2.11 -15.35
C LEU A 107 -13.69 2.01 -16.12
N SER A 108 -14.56 1.13 -15.67
CA SER A 108 -15.90 0.90 -16.21
C SER A 108 -16.93 1.70 -15.43
N ASP A 109 -17.94 2.24 -16.12
CA ASP A 109 -19.03 2.97 -15.47
C ASP A 109 -19.78 2.07 -14.47
N ARG A 110 -20.10 2.64 -13.31
CA ARG A 110 -20.85 1.99 -12.22
C ARG A 110 -20.20 0.73 -11.67
N HIS A 111 -18.88 0.68 -11.67
CA HIS A 111 -18.10 -0.39 -11.03
C HIS A 111 -17.50 0.07 -9.71
N PHE A 112 -17.25 -0.91 -8.83
CA PHE A 112 -16.54 -0.73 -7.59
C PHE A 112 -15.09 -1.19 -7.71
N TYR A 113 -14.17 -0.42 -7.12
CA TYR A 113 -12.74 -0.68 -7.19
C TYR A 113 -12.09 -0.71 -5.81
N SER A 114 -11.09 -1.59 -5.65
CA SER A 114 -10.08 -1.43 -4.60
C SER A 114 -8.78 -0.98 -5.21
N ILE A 115 -8.16 0.04 -4.60
CA ILE A 115 -6.87 0.57 -4.99
C ILE A 115 -5.90 0.26 -3.85
N GLY A 116 -4.74 -0.27 -4.17
CA GLY A 116 -3.73 -0.58 -3.19
C GLY A 116 -2.33 -0.44 -3.73
N LEU A 117 -1.37 -0.75 -2.87
CA LEU A 117 0.03 -0.74 -3.22
C LEU A 117 0.77 -1.88 -2.51
N ASP A 118 1.82 -2.33 -3.15
CA ASP A 118 2.82 -3.20 -2.55
C ASP A 118 4.08 -2.35 -2.30
N TYR A 119 4.54 -2.28 -1.06
CA TYR A 119 5.68 -1.45 -0.66
C TYR A 119 6.73 -2.20 0.13
N ARG A 120 7.95 -1.65 0.12
CA ARG A 120 9.01 -2.01 1.04
C ARG A 120 9.85 -0.80 1.41
N ASN A 121 10.54 -0.88 2.54
CA ASN A 121 11.57 0.10 2.87
C ASN A 121 12.80 -0.15 1.97
N ALA A 122 13.19 0.86 1.18
CA ALA A 122 14.31 0.80 0.26
C ALA A 122 15.64 0.41 0.95
N SER A 123 15.80 0.83 2.21
CA SER A 123 17.01 0.64 3.01
C SER A 123 16.96 -0.58 3.92
N ALA A 124 15.85 -1.33 3.94
CA ALA A 124 15.74 -2.50 4.82
C ALA A 124 16.52 -3.70 4.28
N ALA A 125 17.21 -4.41 5.18
CA ALA A 125 17.87 -5.68 4.86
C ALA A 125 16.86 -6.76 4.39
N ASN A 126 15.61 -6.67 4.85
CA ASN A 126 14.52 -7.50 4.38
C ASN A 126 13.85 -6.86 3.15
N ARG A 127 13.92 -7.55 2.01
CA ARG A 127 13.37 -7.08 0.72
C ARG A 127 11.92 -7.48 0.48
N LYS A 128 11.24 -8.06 1.49
CA LYS A 128 9.85 -8.48 1.39
C LYS A 128 8.94 -7.26 1.18
N PHE A 129 8.03 -7.38 0.22
CA PHE A 129 6.95 -6.42 0.01
C PHE A 129 5.81 -6.68 1.00
N ASN A 130 5.27 -5.60 1.56
CA ASN A 130 4.02 -5.57 2.29
C ASN A 130 2.94 -5.02 1.36
N SER A 131 1.73 -5.57 1.43
CA SER A 131 0.60 -5.10 0.62
C SER A 131 -0.35 -4.30 1.49
N ARG A 132 -0.87 -3.19 0.98
CA ARG A 132 -1.85 -2.35 1.67
C ARG A 132 -2.93 -1.86 0.72
N VAL A 133 -4.19 -2.03 1.14
CA VAL A 133 -5.33 -1.40 0.49
C VAL A 133 -5.38 0.06 0.93
N LEU A 134 -5.44 0.97 -0.04
CA LEU A 134 -5.50 2.41 0.20
C LEU A 134 -6.95 2.91 0.19
N GLN A 135 -7.73 2.41 -0.77
CA GLN A 135 -9.14 2.72 -0.92
C GLN A 135 -9.86 1.42 -1.26
N GLU A 136 -10.89 1.11 -0.49
CA GLU A 136 -11.78 -0.02 -0.76
C GLU A 136 -13.16 0.50 -1.20
N GLY A 137 -13.81 -0.22 -2.10
CA GLY A 137 -15.18 0.07 -2.52
C GLY A 137 -15.36 1.41 -3.23
N TYR A 138 -14.34 1.93 -3.94
CA TYR A 138 -14.47 3.15 -4.72
C TYR A 138 -15.46 2.93 -5.88
N PHE A 139 -16.62 3.59 -5.82
CA PHE A 139 -17.59 3.57 -6.90
C PHE A 139 -17.24 4.62 -7.96
N TYR A 140 -17.05 4.17 -9.20
CA TYR A 140 -16.73 5.05 -10.32
C TYR A 140 -17.95 5.24 -11.21
N THR A 141 -18.17 6.48 -11.65
CA THR A 141 -19.14 6.83 -12.69
C THR A 141 -18.48 7.72 -13.73
N PHE A 142 -18.91 7.61 -14.98
CA PHE A 142 -18.45 8.54 -16.01
C PHE A 142 -18.79 9.98 -15.63
N PRO A 143 -17.89 10.93 -15.93
CA PRO A 143 -18.16 12.34 -15.71
C PRO A 143 -19.39 12.76 -16.54
N GLU A 144 -20.26 13.58 -15.94
CA GLU A 144 -21.43 14.11 -16.63
C GLU A 144 -20.96 15.04 -17.76
N LYS A 145 -21.21 14.65 -19.01
CA LYS A 145 -20.89 15.48 -20.16
C LYS A 145 -21.83 16.67 -20.17
N ALA A 146 -21.30 17.87 -20.01
CA ALA A 146 -22.07 19.08 -20.18
C ALA A 146 -22.74 19.06 -21.56
N GLU A 147 -24.08 19.03 -21.60
CA GLU A 147 -24.80 19.09 -22.86
C GLU A 147 -24.45 20.39 -23.59
N PRO A 148 -24.18 20.36 -24.91
CA PRO A 148 -23.99 21.58 -25.66
C PRO A 148 -25.30 22.37 -25.61
N VAL A 149 -25.27 23.55 -25.00
CA VAL A 149 -26.40 24.49 -25.01
C VAL A 149 -26.68 24.80 -26.48
N ALA A 150 -27.73 24.16 -27.03
CA ALA A 150 -28.19 24.45 -28.38
C ALA A 150 -28.44 25.95 -28.47
N SER A 151 -27.69 26.62 -29.35
CA SER A 151 -27.78 28.06 -29.58
C SER A 151 -29.22 28.43 -29.93
N ALA A 152 -29.96 28.96 -28.96
CA ALA A 152 -31.25 29.59 -29.16
C ALA A 152 -31.04 30.97 -29.79
N LEU A 153 -30.58 31.01 -31.04
CA LEU A 153 -30.41 32.24 -31.82
C LEU A 153 -30.71 31.98 -33.29
N ASP A 154 -31.91 31.46 -33.57
CA ASP A 154 -32.53 31.59 -34.89
C ASP A 154 -34.05 31.73 -34.77
N ARG A 155 -34.48 32.89 -34.26
CA ARG A 155 -35.87 33.37 -34.42
C ARG A 155 -35.86 34.89 -34.60
N ASN A 156 -35.33 35.35 -35.72
CA ASN A 156 -35.69 36.65 -36.27
C ASN A 156 -36.82 36.44 -37.29
N PRO A 157 -38.09 36.72 -36.96
CA PRO A 157 -39.08 36.93 -38.01
C PRO A 157 -38.74 38.25 -38.71
N LYS A 158 -38.42 38.17 -40.01
CA LYS A 158 -38.22 39.33 -40.88
C LYS A 158 -39.55 40.12 -40.98
N PRO A 159 -39.51 41.47 -41.04
CA PRO A 159 -40.67 42.35 -40.95
C PRO A 159 -41.74 42.13 -42.02
#